data_AF-A0A7W9YX01-F1
#
_entry.id   AF-A0A7W9YX01-F1
#
_cell.length_a   1.000
_cell.length_b   1.000
_cell.length_c   1.000
_cell.angle_alpha   90.00
_cell.angle_beta   90.00
_cell.angle_gamma   90.00
#
_symmetry.space_group_name_H-M   'P 1'
#
loop_
_entity.id
_entity.type
_entity.pdbx_description
1 polymer ?
#
loop_
_entity_poly.entity_id
_entity_poly.type
_entity_poly.pdbx_seq_one_letter_code
_entity_poly.pdbx_strand_id
1 'polypeptide(L)'
;MTFKTIRYPGHLDYMRFLLDDLGLRHRRDMLRSLLANGLPVIEDDTLLLVMTARGLRGRQPIEKTVHHRFSASSTFGAFNALTSVAVGYAATLMSLLLNDRVQSTGLIAHHHLDTSALINSPYLGPLMRT
;
A
#
# COMPACT_ATOMS: atom_id res chain seq x y z
N MET A 1 2.08 -17.00 0.65
CA MET A 1 2.25 -15.60 1.09
C MET A 1 0.96 -15.18 1.76
N THR A 2 1.02 -14.58 2.94
CA THR A 2 -0.18 -14.13 3.65
C THR A 2 -0.21 -12.62 3.65
N PHE A 3 -1.28 -12.03 3.14
CA PHE A 3 -1.50 -10.59 3.15
C PHE A 3 -2.63 -10.26 4.12
N LYS A 4 -2.41 -9.27 5.00
CA LYS A 4 -3.39 -8.81 5.97
C LYS A 4 -3.41 -7.29 5.98
N THR A 5 -4.59 -6.72 6.14
CA THR A 5 -4.76 -5.28 6.33
C THR A 5 -4.85 -4.95 7.81
N ILE A 6 -4.21 -3.85 8.24
CA ILE A 6 -4.33 -3.32 9.59
C ILE A 6 -5.50 -2.34 9.62
N ARG A 7 -6.32 -2.41 10.66
CA ARG A 7 -7.46 -1.52 10.93
C ARG A 7 -7.50 -1.17 12.41
N TYR A 8 -8.13 -0.06 12.74
CA TYR A 8 -8.34 0.34 14.14
C TYR A 8 -9.23 -0.69 14.88
N PRO A 9 -9.07 -0.82 16.20
CA PRO A 9 -9.96 -1.64 17.03
C PRO A 9 -11.44 -1.32 16.78
N GLY A 10 -12.29 -2.34 16.72
CA GLY A 10 -13.73 -2.21 16.45
C GLY A 10 -14.11 -2.03 14.97
N HIS A 11 -13.17 -1.66 14.09
CA HIS A 11 -13.48 -1.47 12.66
C HIS A 11 -14.06 -2.74 12.01
N LEU A 12 -13.53 -3.92 12.34
CA LEU A 12 -14.05 -5.18 11.80
C LEU A 12 -15.50 -5.42 12.21
N ASP A 13 -15.84 -5.13 13.47
CA ASP A 13 -17.19 -5.35 14.00
C ASP A 13 -18.20 -4.40 13.35
N TYR A 14 -17.83 -3.13 13.15
CA TYR A 14 -18.66 -2.19 12.39
C TYR A 14 -18.85 -2.62 10.94
N MET A 15 -17.80 -3.08 10.27
CA MET A 15 -17.93 -3.56 8.90
C MET A 15 -18.80 -4.81 8.81
N ARG A 16 -18.72 -5.74 9.76
CA ARG A 16 -19.59 -6.93 9.81
C ARG A 16 -21.04 -6.54 10.05
N PHE A 17 -21.30 -5.64 11.00
CA PHE A 17 -22.64 -5.12 11.24
C PHE A 17 -23.24 -4.49 9.98
N LEU A 18 -22.49 -3.62 9.29
CA LEU A 18 -22.97 -2.98 8.06
C LEU A 18 -23.19 -3.99 6.93
N LEU A 19 -22.24 -4.91 6.71
CA LEU A 19 -22.25 -5.79 5.55
C LEU A 19 -23.21 -6.98 5.72
N ASP A 20 -23.21 -7.60 6.89
CA ASP A 20 -23.88 -8.86 7.16
C ASP A 20 -25.22 -8.61 7.86
N ASP A 21 -25.21 -7.95 9.03
CA ASP A 21 -26.42 -7.77 9.85
C ASP A 21 -27.43 -6.83 9.18
N LEU A 22 -26.94 -5.77 8.53
CA LEU A 22 -27.78 -4.85 7.73
C LEU A 22 -27.87 -5.27 6.25
N GLY A 23 -27.18 -6.33 5.83
CA GLY A 23 -27.22 -6.86 4.47
C GLY A 23 -26.70 -5.90 3.38
N LEU A 24 -25.92 -4.86 3.74
CA LEU A 24 -25.47 -3.85 2.77
C LEU A 24 -24.41 -4.38 1.80
N ARG A 25 -23.85 -5.57 2.03
CA ARG A 25 -22.93 -6.22 1.08
C ARG A 25 -23.51 -6.41 -0.32
N HIS A 26 -24.85 -6.48 -0.42
CA HIS A 26 -25.58 -6.61 -1.68
C HIS A 26 -26.14 -5.27 -2.19
N ARG A 27 -25.92 -4.17 -1.48
CA ARG A 27 -26.44 -2.82 -1.78
C ARG A 27 -25.30 -1.82 -1.80
N ARG A 28 -24.35 -2.00 -2.73
CA ARG A 28 -23.11 -1.21 -2.81
C ARG A 28 -23.36 0.30 -2.86
N ASP A 29 -24.37 0.76 -3.59
CA ASP A 29 -24.67 2.18 -3.71
C ASP A 29 -25.12 2.79 -2.37
N MET A 30 -25.94 2.05 -1.62
CA MET A 30 -26.38 2.46 -0.29
C MET A 30 -25.22 2.50 0.70
N LEU A 31 -24.36 1.46 0.71
CA LEU A 31 -23.17 1.43 1.55
C LEU A 31 -22.23 2.60 1.22
N ARG A 32 -22.00 2.86 -0.07
CA ARG A 32 -21.17 3.98 -0.53
C ARG A 32 -21.76 5.31 -0.06
N SER A 33 -23.05 5.53 -0.28
CA SER A 33 -23.72 6.76 0.14
C SER A 33 -23.64 6.95 1.65
N LEU A 34 -23.85 5.89 2.43
CA LEU A 34 -23.74 5.94 3.89
C LEU A 34 -22.33 6.33 4.32
N LEU A 35 -21.30 5.65 3.82
CA LEU A 35 -19.91 5.92 4.21
C LEU A 35 -19.42 7.29 3.74
N ALA A 36 -19.79 7.72 2.52
CA ALA A 36 -19.36 9.00 1.96
C ALA A 36 -19.99 10.20 2.68
N ASN A 37 -21.19 10.04 3.24
CA ASN A 37 -21.85 11.09 4.03
C ASN A 37 -21.51 10.99 5.52
N GLY A 38 -21.24 9.79 6.02
CA GLY A 38 -21.06 9.52 7.45
C GLY A 38 -19.62 9.61 7.95
N LEU A 39 -18.62 9.60 7.07
CA LEU A 39 -17.21 9.67 7.43
C LEU A 39 -16.56 10.94 6.90
N PRO A 40 -15.70 11.61 7.69
CA PRO A 40 -14.93 12.75 7.21
C PRO A 40 -13.89 12.30 6.18
N VAL A 41 -13.53 13.22 5.28
CA VAL A 41 -12.35 13.08 4.43
C VAL A 41 -11.11 13.27 5.30
N ILE A 42 -10.17 12.32 5.24
CA ILE A 42 -8.91 12.37 5.98
C ILE A 42 -7.78 12.69 5.00
N GLU A 43 -7.19 13.87 5.15
CA GLU A 43 -6.05 14.33 4.34
C GLU A 43 -4.71 13.86 4.91
N ASP A 44 -4.60 13.81 6.24
CA ASP A 44 -3.41 13.32 6.95
C ASP A 44 -3.60 11.84 7.33
N ASP A 45 -3.11 10.93 6.47
CA ASP A 45 -3.06 9.51 6.77
C ASP A 45 -1.63 9.03 7.13
N THR A 46 -1.56 7.82 7.68
CA THR A 46 -0.29 7.10 7.90
C THR A 46 -0.42 5.72 7.27
N LEU A 47 0.50 5.40 6.36
CA LEU A 47 0.58 4.07 5.78
C LEU A 47 1.64 3.25 6.53
N LEU A 48 1.25 2.09 7.02
CA LEU A 48 2.16 1.14 7.68
C LEU A 48 2.24 -0.14 6.85
N LEU A 49 3.47 -0.51 6.49
CA LEU A 49 3.78 -1.80 5.86
C LEU A 49 4.64 -2.61 6.82
N VAL A 50 4.16 -3.80 7.20
CA VAL A 50 4.94 -4.76 7.98
C VAL A 50 5.08 -6.03 7.16
N MET A 51 6.31 -6.49 7.01
CA MET A 51 6.64 -7.68 6.25
C MET A 51 7.51 -8.60 7.07
N THR A 52 7.06 -9.84 7.24
CA THR A 52 7.78 -10.88 7.97
C THR A 52 8.08 -12.03 7.02
N ALA A 53 9.35 -12.41 6.93
CA ALA A 53 9.82 -13.58 6.20
C ALA A 53 10.39 -14.61 7.17
N ARG A 54 10.00 -15.87 6.99
CA ARG A 54 10.50 -17.02 7.76
C ARG A 54 11.24 -17.96 6.83
N GLY A 55 12.34 -18.53 7.31
CA GLY A 55 13.15 -19.46 6.53
C GLY A 55 14.11 -20.24 7.40
N LEU A 56 15.10 -20.87 6.77
CA LEU A 56 16.18 -21.60 7.45
C LEU A 56 17.52 -20.95 7.11
N ARG A 57 18.40 -20.82 8.12
CA ARG A 57 19.83 -20.58 7.91
C ARG A 57 20.57 -21.87 8.28
N GLY A 58 20.98 -22.63 7.27
CA GLY A 58 21.41 -24.02 7.48
C GLY A 58 20.25 -24.86 8.01
N ARG A 59 20.35 -25.31 9.26
CA ARG A 59 19.28 -26.08 9.96
C ARG A 59 18.49 -25.27 10.98
N GLN A 60 18.83 -24.01 11.21
CA GLN A 60 18.18 -23.18 12.22
C GLN A 60 17.03 -22.37 11.60
N PRO A 61 15.80 -22.43 12.16
CA PRO A 61 14.72 -21.52 11.80
C PRO A 61 15.11 -20.07 12.08
N ILE A 62 14.91 -19.21 11.08
CA ILE A 62 15.11 -17.77 11.19
C ILE A 62 13.83 -17.03 10.80
N GLU A 63 13.63 -15.88 11.41
CA GLU A 63 12.60 -14.92 11.04
C GLU A 63 13.23 -13.54 10.89
N LYS A 64 12.84 -12.81 9.86
CA LYS A 64 13.21 -11.40 9.66
C LYS A 64 11.95 -10.60 9.42
N THR A 65 11.80 -9.51 10.17
CA THR A 65 10.70 -8.57 10.04
C THR A 65 11.23 -7.21 9.66
N VAL A 66 10.59 -6.57 8.69
CA VAL A 66 10.84 -5.18 8.27
C VAL A 66 9.53 -4.42 8.40
N HIS A 67 9.64 -3.16 8.82
CA HIS A 67 8.51 -2.24 8.87
C HIS A 67 8.86 -0.94 8.15
N HIS A 68 7.89 -0.38 7.45
CA HIS A 68 7.96 0.93 6.84
C HIS A 68 6.74 1.74 7.27
N ARG A 69 6.98 2.98 7.67
CA ARG A 69 5.95 3.96 7.95
C ARG A 69 6.04 5.04 6.89
N PHE A 70 4.92 5.47 6.36
CA PHE A 70 4.84 6.63 5.48
C PHE A 70 3.88 7.61 6.09
N SER A 71 4.25 8.88 6.04
CA SER A 71 3.41 9.98 6.49
C SER A 71 3.14 10.89 5.31
N ALA A 72 2.02 11.61 5.35
CA ALA A 72 1.74 12.66 4.37
C ALA A 72 2.93 13.63 4.34
N SER A 73 3.36 14.02 3.14
CA SER A 73 4.46 14.95 2.94
C SER A 73 4.02 16.05 1.98
N SER A 74 4.16 17.30 2.42
CA SER A 74 3.87 18.48 1.60
C SER A 74 4.91 18.69 0.49
N THR A 75 6.01 17.94 0.47
CA THR A 75 7.11 18.08 -0.49
C THR A 75 6.66 17.91 -1.95
N PHE A 76 5.62 17.10 -2.21
CA PHE A 76 5.12 16.83 -3.56
C PHE A 76 3.69 17.34 -3.80
N GLY A 77 3.19 18.22 -2.93
CA GLY A 77 1.81 18.71 -2.93
C GLY A 77 1.02 18.22 -1.72
N ALA A 78 -0.27 18.59 -1.63
CA ALA A 78 -1.17 18.19 -0.55
C ALA A 78 -1.72 16.77 -0.76
N PHE A 79 -0.84 15.77 -0.83
CA PHE A 79 -1.23 14.37 -0.96
C PHE A 79 -1.03 13.63 0.35
N ASN A 80 -1.98 12.75 0.65
CA ASN A 80 -1.85 11.81 1.76
C ASN A 80 -0.71 10.79 1.48
N ALA A 81 -0.24 10.09 2.52
CA ALA A 81 0.84 9.11 2.45
C ALA A 81 0.55 8.00 1.44
N LEU A 82 -0.67 7.46 1.42
CA LEU A 82 -1.03 6.38 0.47
C LEU A 82 -0.92 6.84 -0.98
N THR A 83 -1.46 8.02 -1.28
CA THR A 83 -1.40 8.63 -2.62
C THR A 83 0.03 8.95 -3.01
N SER A 84 0.82 9.50 -2.09
CA SER A 84 2.23 9.82 -2.31
C SER A 84 3.03 8.57 -2.70
N VAL A 85 2.88 7.47 -1.95
CA VAL A 85 3.57 6.19 -2.25
C VAL A 85 3.10 5.62 -3.60
N ALA A 86 1.80 5.65 -3.88
CA ALA A 86 1.25 5.15 -5.14
C ALA A 86 1.78 5.95 -6.36
N VAL A 87 1.81 7.28 -6.27
CA VAL A 87 2.32 8.16 -7.32
C VAL A 87 3.82 7.99 -7.49
N GLY A 88 4.60 7.96 -6.39
CA GLY A 88 6.04 7.74 -6.44
C GLY A 88 6.40 6.39 -7.08
N TYR A 89 5.66 5.33 -6.72
CA TYR A 89 5.81 4.02 -7.35
C TYR A 89 5.44 4.04 -8.84
N ALA A 90 4.30 4.64 -9.23
CA ALA A 90 3.89 4.74 -10.63
C ALA A 90 4.90 5.55 -11.47
N ALA A 91 5.38 6.69 -10.95
CA ALA A 91 6.42 7.49 -11.60
C ALA A 91 7.73 6.70 -11.77
N THR A 92 8.08 5.87 -10.80
CA THR A 92 9.23 4.96 -10.90
C THR A 92 9.06 3.96 -12.02
N LEU A 93 7.91 3.28 -12.11
CA LEU A 93 7.65 2.32 -13.18
C LEU A 93 7.69 2.98 -14.57
N MET A 94 7.07 4.16 -14.70
CA MET A 94 7.11 4.93 -15.95
C MET A 94 8.55 5.31 -16.32
N SER A 95 9.36 5.75 -15.35
CA SER A 95 10.77 6.06 -15.57
C SER A 95 11.57 4.83 -16.01
N LEU A 96 11.34 3.66 -15.40
CA LEU A 96 12.02 2.42 -15.81
C LEU A 96 11.65 2.02 -17.24
N LEU A 97 10.39 2.19 -17.65
CA LEU A 97 9.92 1.92 -19.01
C LEU A 97 10.53 2.90 -20.02
N LEU A 98 10.56 4.20 -19.71
CA LEU A 98 11.10 5.24 -20.61
C LEU A 98 12.62 5.15 -20.80
N ASN A 99 13.35 4.54 -19.85
CA ASN A 99 14.80 4.38 -19.89
C ASN A 99 15.24 2.97 -20.31
N ASP A 100 14.35 2.16 -20.90
CA ASP A 100 14.61 0.79 -21.33
C ASP A 100 15.23 -0.11 -20.24
N ARG A 101 14.88 0.15 -18.96
CA ARG A 101 15.37 -0.62 -17.79
C ARG A 101 14.52 -1.84 -17.49
N VAL A 102 13.36 -1.95 -18.13
CA VAL A 102 12.43 -3.08 -18.07
C VAL A 102 11.91 -3.36 -19.48
N GLN A 103 11.38 -4.56 -19.71
CA GLN A 103 10.83 -4.94 -21.01
C GLN A 103 9.74 -3.94 -21.45
N SER A 104 9.83 -3.41 -22.67
CA SER A 104 8.90 -2.40 -23.18
C SER A 104 7.61 -2.97 -23.79
N THR A 105 7.47 -4.31 -23.83
CA THR A 105 6.34 -5.00 -24.44
C THR A 105 5.88 -6.20 -23.61
N GLY A 106 4.59 -6.54 -23.71
CA GLY A 106 4.01 -7.70 -23.02
C GLY A 106 3.69 -7.45 -21.54
N LEU A 107 3.34 -8.53 -20.83
CA LEU A 107 3.02 -8.49 -19.40
C LEU A 107 4.30 -8.68 -18.58
N ILE A 108 4.62 -7.72 -17.72
CA ILE A 108 5.75 -7.80 -16.80
C ILE A 108 5.23 -8.19 -15.41
N ALA A 109 5.65 -9.34 -14.90
CA ALA A 109 5.36 -9.72 -13.53
C ALA A 109 6.15 -8.87 -12.55
N HIS A 110 5.52 -8.39 -11.47
CA HIS A 110 6.17 -7.49 -10.51
C HIS A 110 7.46 -8.05 -9.91
N HIS A 111 7.53 -9.37 -9.68
CA HIS A 111 8.71 -10.01 -9.09
C HIS A 111 9.93 -10.06 -10.04
N HIS A 112 9.79 -9.69 -11.30
CA HIS A 112 10.91 -9.49 -12.24
C HIS A 112 11.52 -8.09 -12.15
N LEU A 113 10.88 -7.15 -11.45
CA LEU A 113 11.42 -5.81 -11.26
C LEU A 113 12.52 -5.84 -10.20
N ASP A 114 13.63 -5.14 -10.45
CA ASP A 114 14.67 -4.98 -9.44
C ASP A 114 14.16 -4.11 -8.29
N THR A 115 13.98 -4.75 -7.14
CA THR A 115 13.58 -4.09 -5.89
C THR A 115 14.49 -2.93 -5.52
N SER A 116 15.81 -3.06 -5.78
CA SER A 116 16.78 -2.01 -5.46
C SER A 116 16.58 -0.79 -6.35
N ALA A 117 16.32 -1.00 -7.65
CA ALA A 117 15.98 0.08 -8.57
C ALA A 117 14.67 0.79 -8.20
N LEU A 118 13.67 0.04 -7.71
CA LEU A 118 12.39 0.61 -7.27
C LEU A 118 12.56 1.51 -6.04
N ILE A 119 13.18 0.97 -4.99
CA ILE A 119 13.29 1.63 -3.68
C ILE A 119 14.27 2.82 -3.72
N ASN A 120 15.30 2.77 -4.56
CA ASN A 120 16.30 3.86 -4.67
C ASN A 120 15.97 4.88 -5.77
N SER A 121 14.81 4.78 -6.41
CA SER A 121 14.40 5.73 -7.44
C SER A 121 14.25 7.14 -6.87
N PRO A 122 14.40 8.20 -7.71
CA PRO A 122 14.20 9.58 -7.26
C PRO A 122 12.74 9.89 -6.90
N TYR A 123 11.79 9.02 -7.25
CA TYR A 123 10.36 9.23 -7.03
C TYR A 123 9.82 8.51 -5.79
N LEU A 124 10.23 7.25 -5.57
CA LEU A 124 9.82 6.47 -4.40
C LEU A 124 10.83 6.58 -3.26
N GLY A 125 12.13 6.64 -3.56
CA GLY A 125 13.20 6.68 -2.56
C GLY A 125 13.10 7.78 -1.51
N PRO A 126 12.71 9.02 -1.85
CA PRO A 126 12.47 10.07 -0.85
C PRO A 126 11.42 9.69 0.20
N LEU A 127 10.41 8.90 -0.17
CA LEU A 127 9.32 8.46 0.72
C LEU A 127 9.75 7.30 1.64
N MET A 128 10.83 6.58 1.29
CA MET A 128 11.34 5.45 2.08
C MET A 128 12.16 5.88 3.31
N ARG A 129 12.50 7.18 3.41
CA ARG A 129 13.39 7.74 4.45
C ARG A 129 12.64 8.40 5.63
N THR A 130 11.34 8.55 5.50
CA THR A 130 10.41 9.05 6.53
C THR A 130 9.76 7.90 7.29
#